data_AF-A0A0F8VSB2-F1
#
_entry.id   AF-A0A0F8VSB2-F1
#
_cell.length_a   1.000
_cell.length_b   1.000
_cell.length_c   1.000
_cell.angle_alpha   90.00
_cell.angle_beta   90.00
_cell.angle_gamma   90.00
#
_symmetry.space_group_name_H-M   'P 1'
#
loop_
_entity.id
_entity.type
_entity.pdbx_description
1 polymer ?
#
loop_
_entity_poly.entity_id
_entity_poly.type
_entity_poly.pdbx_seq_one_letter_code
_entity_poly.pdbx_strand_id
1 'polypeptide(L)'
;MALIDLVETKTWLKVTTSADDALLTALIARVTEFIEVQTGRFFAESAAHTEYFPGTGTLELWLNEPADTITSVHERSYPGDTFTEIVAGDSDGFELRGRRLLRKGLSRWIRGREYRVIYAFGYATG
;
A
#
# COMPACT_ATOMS: atom_id res chain seq x y z
N MET A 1 -10.49 1.20 8.37
CA MET A 1 -10.66 0.90 9.81
C MET A 1 -10.48 2.21 10.57
N ALA A 2 -11.16 2.41 11.70
CA ALA A 2 -11.08 3.68 12.42
C ALA A 2 -9.69 3.85 13.08
N LEU A 3 -9.10 5.04 12.93
CA LEU A 3 -7.81 5.42 13.54
C LEU A 3 -7.85 5.48 15.07
N ILE A 4 -9.02 5.79 15.61
CA ILE A 4 -9.30 5.94 17.04
C ILE A 4 -10.65 5.27 17.32
N ASP A 5 -10.77 4.60 18.46
CA ASP A 5 -12.02 3.95 18.81
C ASP A 5 -13.08 4.95 19.32
N LEU A 6 -14.35 4.52 19.32
CA LEU A 6 -15.47 5.36 19.76
C LEU A 6 -15.37 5.68 21.27
N VAL A 7 -14.83 4.77 22.08
CA VAL A 7 -14.72 4.91 23.53
C VAL A 7 -13.71 6.00 23.90
N GLU A 8 -12.55 5.99 23.25
CA GLU A 8 -11.49 6.97 23.38
C GLU A 8 -11.96 8.34 22.88
N THR A 9 -12.65 8.37 21.73
CA THR A 9 -13.25 9.61 21.20
C THR A 9 -14.25 10.21 22.19
N LYS A 10 -15.13 9.39 22.78
CA LYS A 10 -16.10 9.83 23.79
C LYS A 10 -15.43 10.29 25.07
N THR A 11 -14.38 9.60 25.50
CA THR A 11 -13.58 9.97 26.66
C THR A 11 -12.93 11.35 26.45
N TRP A 12 -12.35 11.58 25.28
CA TRP A 12 -11.73 12.85 24.92
C TRP A 12 -12.75 14.00 24.84
N LEU A 13 -13.91 13.77 24.22
CA LEU A 13 -15.00 14.74 24.12
C LEU A 13 -15.80 14.92 25.41
N LYS A 14 -15.52 14.11 26.45
CA LYS A 14 -16.29 14.04 27.71
C LYS A 14 -17.78 13.75 27.49
N VAL A 15 -18.10 12.93 26.48
CA VAL A 15 -19.46 12.47 26.17
C VAL A 15 -19.73 11.15 26.88
N THR A 16 -20.73 11.11 27.75
CA THR A 16 -21.08 9.92 28.54
C THR A 16 -22.30 9.17 28.00
N THR A 17 -23.11 9.81 27.17
CA THR A 17 -24.35 9.24 26.60
C THR A 17 -24.08 8.46 25.33
N SER A 18 -25.00 7.56 24.96
CA SER A 18 -24.94 6.80 23.70
C SER A 18 -25.75 7.42 22.55
N ALA A 19 -26.43 8.54 22.80
CA ALA A 19 -27.29 9.21 21.82
C ALA A 19 -26.55 9.60 20.52
N ASP A 20 -25.26 9.92 20.64
CA ASP A 20 -24.43 10.41 19.53
C ASP A 20 -23.51 9.35 18.92
N ASP A 21 -23.60 8.08 19.37
CA ASP A 21 -22.65 7.03 19.00
C ASP A 21 -22.59 6.82 17.48
N ALA A 22 -23.76 6.85 16.81
CA ALA A 22 -23.84 6.72 15.36
C ALA A 22 -23.20 7.91 14.63
N LEU A 23 -23.41 9.13 15.14
CA LEU A 23 -22.83 10.35 14.56
C LEU A 23 -21.31 10.38 14.73
N LEU A 24 -20.83 10.08 15.94
CA LEU A 24 -19.40 10.04 16.24
C LEU A 24 -18.70 8.96 15.42
N THR A 25 -19.30 7.78 15.28
CA THR A 25 -18.76 6.71 14.42
C THR A 25 -18.65 7.17 12.96
N ALA A 26 -19.67 7.84 12.43
CA ALA A 26 -19.64 8.37 11.06
C ALA A 26 -18.60 9.48 10.89
N LEU A 27 -18.41 10.34 11.90
CA LEU A 27 -17.38 11.39 11.89
C LEU A 27 -15.97 10.79 11.92
N ILE A 28 -15.71 9.80 12.77
CA ILE A 28 -14.41 9.11 12.84
C ILE A 28 -14.07 8.50 11.47
N ALA A 29 -15.03 7.83 10.82
CA ALA A 29 -14.84 7.26 9.49
C ALA A 29 -14.49 8.33 8.44
N ARG A 30 -15.24 9.45 8.39
CA ARG A 30 -14.99 10.55 7.44
C ARG A 30 -13.67 11.26 7.68
N VAL A 31 -13.29 11.45 8.94
CA VAL A 31 -12.01 12.07 9.29
C VAL A 31 -10.85 11.15 8.90
N THR A 32 -11.00 9.84 9.11
CA THR A 32 -10.00 8.86 8.68
C THR A 32 -9.81 8.93 7.17
N GLU A 33 -10.89 8.84 6.39
CA GLU A 33 -10.84 8.97 4.92
C GLU A 33 -10.23 10.31 4.48
N PHE A 34 -10.60 11.41 5.13
CA PHE A 34 -10.04 12.72 4.83
C PHE A 34 -8.53 12.75 5.05
N ILE A 35 -8.03 12.22 6.17
CA ILE A 35 -6.60 12.16 6.47
C ILE A 35 -5.87 11.26 5.46
N GLU A 36 -6.44 10.11 5.10
CA GLU A 36 -5.88 9.21 4.10
C GLU A 36 -5.77 9.90 2.74
N VAL A 37 -6.81 10.60 2.28
CA VAL A 37 -6.80 11.36 1.02
C VAL A 37 -5.78 12.50 1.05
N GLN A 38 -5.67 13.23 2.16
CA GLN A 38 -4.74 14.35 2.27
C GLN A 38 -3.28 13.89 2.35
N THR A 39 -3.01 12.76 2.98
CA THR A 39 -1.64 12.26 3.19
C THR A 39 -1.19 11.30 2.09
N GLY A 40 -2.13 10.73 1.33
CA GLY A 40 -1.92 9.62 0.42
C GLY A 40 -1.72 8.27 1.11
N ARG A 41 -1.71 8.24 2.46
CA ARG A 41 -1.37 7.05 3.25
C ARG A 41 -2.61 6.29 3.65
N PHE A 42 -2.43 5.00 3.89
CA PHE A 42 -3.47 4.13 4.45
C PHE A 42 -3.13 3.82 5.89
N PHE A 43 -4.07 4.10 6.80
CA PHE A 43 -3.84 3.96 8.24
C PHE A 43 -4.54 2.74 8.86
N ALA A 44 -5.24 1.94 8.07
CA ALA A 44 -5.83 0.71 8.56
C ALA A 44 -4.80 -0.44 8.66
N GLU A 45 -5.27 -1.59 9.15
CA GLU A 45 -4.50 -2.83 9.22
C GLU A 45 -3.87 -3.17 7.86
N SER A 46 -2.64 -3.68 7.91
CA SER A 46 -1.87 -4.04 6.72
C SER A 46 -2.67 -4.99 5.83
N ALA A 47 -2.98 -4.55 4.62
CA ALA A 47 -3.80 -5.28 3.66
C ALA A 47 -3.05 -5.49 2.36
N ALA A 48 -3.30 -6.63 1.69
CA ALA A 48 -2.73 -6.90 0.39
C ALA A 48 -3.32 -5.95 -0.66
N HIS A 49 -2.44 -5.30 -1.41
CA HIS A 49 -2.80 -4.33 -2.42
C HIS A 49 -2.08 -4.59 -3.73
N THR A 50 -2.76 -4.30 -4.83
CA THR A 50 -2.26 -4.51 -6.18
C THR A 50 -2.08 -3.18 -6.88
N GLU A 51 -0.84 -2.88 -7.27
CA GLU A 51 -0.51 -1.70 -8.05
C GLU A 51 0.07 -2.07 -9.39
N TYR A 52 -0.25 -1.27 -10.39
CA TYR A 52 0.25 -1.39 -11.75
C TYR A 52 1.18 -0.22 -12.03
N PHE A 53 2.39 -0.54 -12.50
CA PHE A 53 3.41 0.45 -12.80
C PHE A 53 3.93 0.32 -14.23
N PRO A 54 4.20 1.44 -14.91
CA PRO A 54 5.01 1.43 -16.12
C PRO A 54 6.49 1.23 -15.76
N GLY A 55 7.23 0.53 -16.62
CA GLY A 55 8.68 0.43 -16.46
C GLY A 55 9.39 1.78 -16.59
N THR A 56 10.36 2.04 -15.71
CA THR A 56 11.06 3.33 -15.59
C THR A 56 12.30 3.44 -16.49
N GLY A 57 12.84 2.31 -16.94
CA GLY A 57 14.15 2.17 -17.59
C GLY A 57 15.33 2.17 -16.61
N THR A 58 15.04 2.21 -15.31
CA THR A 58 16.06 2.29 -14.25
C THR A 58 16.08 1.00 -13.42
N LEU A 59 16.98 0.93 -12.44
CA LEU A 59 17.02 -0.16 -11.46
C LEU A 59 15.97 -0.01 -10.36
N GLU A 60 15.36 1.15 -10.22
CA GLU A 60 14.41 1.45 -9.15
C GLU A 60 12.98 1.57 -9.68
N LEU A 61 12.06 0.95 -8.95
CA LEU A 61 10.63 1.16 -9.08
C LEU A 61 10.11 1.66 -7.74
N TRP A 62 9.44 2.81 -7.75
CA TRP A 62 8.95 3.46 -6.54
C TRP A 62 7.50 3.08 -6.28
N LEU A 63 7.25 2.54 -5.09
CA LEU A 63 5.92 2.20 -4.60
C LEU A 63 5.22 3.46 -4.05
N ASN A 64 3.90 3.51 -4.21
CA ASN A 64 3.10 4.63 -3.70
C ASN A 64 3.10 4.67 -2.17
N GLU A 65 3.25 3.53 -1.51
CA GLU A 65 3.40 3.43 -0.05
C GLU A 65 4.59 2.52 0.33
N PRO A 66 5.17 2.67 1.53
CA PRO A 66 6.17 1.73 2.02
C PRO A 66 5.52 0.37 2.22
N ALA A 67 6.08 -0.65 1.57
CA ALA A 67 5.66 -2.01 1.73
C ALA A 67 6.35 -2.62 2.97
N ASP A 68 5.60 -3.35 3.78
CA ASP A 68 6.19 -4.22 4.80
C ASP A 68 6.75 -5.48 4.14
N THR A 69 5.96 -6.06 3.24
CA THR A 69 6.30 -7.27 2.50
C THR A 69 5.78 -7.19 1.08
N ILE A 70 6.53 -7.77 0.13
CA ILE A 70 6.08 -7.96 -1.25
C ILE A 70 5.57 -9.38 -1.38
N THR A 71 4.30 -9.54 -1.75
CA THR A 71 3.69 -10.84 -2.00
C THR A 71 4.13 -11.39 -3.35
N SER A 72 4.09 -10.58 -4.40
CA SER A 72 4.57 -10.97 -5.73
C SER A 72 4.81 -9.78 -6.63
N VAL A 73 5.69 -9.94 -7.61
CA VAL A 73 5.90 -8.99 -8.70
C VAL A 73 5.75 -9.75 -10.01
N HIS A 74 5.03 -9.19 -10.96
CA HIS A 74 4.87 -9.76 -12.28
C HIS A 74 5.14 -8.71 -13.36
N GLU A 75 5.61 -9.14 -14.52
CA GLU A 75 5.73 -8.30 -15.70
C GLU A 75 4.95 -8.85 -16.89
N ARG A 76 4.54 -7.95 -17.78
CA ARG A 76 4.03 -8.29 -19.12
C ARG A 76 4.60 -7.35 -20.16
N SER A 77 4.78 -7.84 -21.39
CA SER A 77 5.44 -7.06 -22.45
C SER A 77 4.50 -6.09 -23.16
N TYR A 78 3.21 -6.39 -23.21
CA TYR A 78 2.17 -5.57 -23.83
C TYR A 78 0.78 -5.92 -23.26
N PRO A 79 -0.26 -5.07 -23.45
CA PRO A 79 -1.61 -5.36 -23.00
C PRO A 79 -2.14 -6.66 -23.62
N GLY A 80 -2.59 -7.60 -22.77
CA GLY A 80 -3.07 -8.92 -23.19
C GLY A 80 -2.04 -10.04 -23.17
N ASP A 81 -0.75 -9.72 -22.95
CA ASP A 81 0.30 -10.72 -22.72
C ASP A 81 0.15 -11.38 -21.33
N THR A 82 0.76 -12.56 -21.18
CA THR A 82 0.75 -13.30 -19.91
C THR A 82 1.71 -12.66 -18.93
N PHE A 83 1.25 -12.48 -17.68
CA PHE A 83 2.10 -12.04 -16.60
C PHE A 83 3.13 -13.12 -16.26
N THR A 84 4.41 -12.77 -16.36
CA THR A 84 5.52 -13.60 -15.92
C THR A 84 5.95 -13.16 -14.53
N GLU A 85 6.06 -14.11 -13.61
CA GLU A 85 6.51 -13.80 -12.25
C GLU A 85 7.99 -13.41 -12.23
N ILE A 86 8.26 -12.45 -11.38
CA ILE A 86 9.55 -11.95 -11.04
C ILE A 86 9.81 -12.36 -9.60
N VAL A 87 10.77 -13.25 -9.37
CA VAL A 87 11.03 -13.79 -8.03
C VAL A 87 11.96 -12.87 -7.23
N ALA A 88 11.64 -12.69 -5.95
CA ALA A 88 12.47 -11.93 -5.02
C ALA A 88 13.77 -12.70 -4.72
N GLY A 89 14.91 -12.01 -4.67
CA GLY A 89 16.20 -12.63 -4.29
C GLY A 89 16.94 -13.37 -5.42
N ASP A 90 16.30 -13.71 -6.54
CA ASP A 90 16.94 -14.30 -7.72
C ASP A 90 18.07 -13.43 -8.28
N SER A 91 18.95 -14.04 -9.11
CA SER A 91 20.11 -13.36 -9.72
C SER A 91 19.69 -12.13 -10.53
N ASP A 92 18.61 -12.26 -11.29
CA ASP A 92 17.98 -11.17 -12.03
C ASP A 92 16.74 -10.62 -11.35
N GLY A 93 16.42 -11.08 -10.13
CA GLY A 93 15.23 -10.80 -9.32
C GLY A 93 15.12 -9.36 -8.79
N PHE A 94 14.46 -9.18 -7.65
CA PHE A 94 14.38 -7.88 -6.98
C PHE A 94 14.65 -7.95 -5.47
N GLU A 95 14.90 -6.79 -4.89
CA GLU A 95 15.02 -6.56 -3.44
C GLU A 95 14.15 -5.36 -3.04
N LEU A 96 13.42 -5.47 -1.92
CA LEU A 96 12.68 -4.36 -1.34
C LEU A 96 13.59 -3.52 -0.44
N ARG A 97 13.63 -2.19 -0.67
CA ARG A 97 14.30 -1.22 0.22
C ARG A 97 13.40 -0.03 0.52
N GLY A 98 12.65 -0.13 1.62
CA GLY A 98 11.66 0.86 2.02
C GLY A 98 10.57 0.97 0.95
N ARG A 99 10.52 2.10 0.25
CA ARG A 99 9.54 2.36 -0.83
C ARG A 99 10.00 1.96 -2.23
N ARG A 100 11.14 1.26 -2.34
CA ARG A 100 11.77 0.96 -3.63
C ARG A 100 11.90 -0.53 -3.87
N LEU A 101 11.54 -0.97 -5.06
CA LEU A 101 11.95 -2.26 -5.60
C LEU A 101 13.19 -2.06 -6.46
N LEU A 102 14.30 -2.62 -6.00
CA LEU A 102 15.58 -2.61 -6.68
C LEU A 102 15.72 -3.86 -7.53
N ARG A 103 15.95 -3.68 -8.82
CA ARG A 103 16.26 -4.76 -9.75
C ARG A 103 17.67 -5.29 -9.49
N LYS A 104 17.84 -6.61 -9.56
CA LYS A 104 19.14 -7.29 -9.43
C LYS A 104 19.70 -7.68 -10.79
N GLY A 105 20.99 -8.01 -10.81
CA GLY A 105 21.68 -8.49 -12.00
C GLY A 105 21.89 -7.38 -13.04
N LEU A 106 21.73 -7.74 -14.31
CA LEU A 106 21.80 -6.79 -15.44
C LEU A 106 20.41 -6.26 -15.85
N SER A 107 19.37 -6.80 -15.22
CA SER A 107 17.98 -6.47 -15.51
C SER A 107 17.61 -5.06 -15.06
N ARG A 108 16.59 -4.47 -15.70
CA ARG A 108 16.01 -3.16 -15.35
C ARG A 108 14.49 -3.23 -15.43
N TRP A 109 13.81 -2.25 -14.85
CA TRP A 109 12.37 -2.06 -15.07
C TRP A 109 12.17 -1.50 -16.50
N ILE A 110 12.02 -2.37 -17.50
CA ILE A 110 12.08 -2.02 -18.92
C ILE A 110 10.92 -1.09 -19.32
N ARG A 111 11.25 0.04 -19.96
CA ARG A 111 10.23 0.97 -20.49
C ARG A 111 9.34 0.27 -21.52
N GLY A 112 8.05 0.55 -21.47
CA GLY A 112 7.05 -0.07 -22.34
C GLY A 112 6.49 -1.40 -21.81
N ARG A 113 7.08 -1.97 -20.75
CA ARG A 113 6.46 -3.06 -19.99
C ARG A 113 5.58 -2.53 -18.88
N GLU A 114 4.62 -3.37 -18.48
CA GLU A 114 3.79 -3.12 -17.30
C GLU A 114 4.14 -4.12 -16.21
N TYR A 115 4.21 -3.61 -14.98
CA TYR A 115 4.53 -4.37 -13.79
C TYR A 115 3.35 -4.37 -12.84
N ARG A 116 2.94 -5.56 -12.40
CA ARG A 116 1.94 -5.75 -11.35
C ARG A 116 2.65 -6.12 -10.05
N VAL A 117 2.56 -5.27 -9.05
CA VAL A 117 3.15 -5.49 -7.73
C VAL A 117 2.02 -5.74 -6.75
N ILE A 118 2.07 -6.87 -6.06
CA ILE A 118 1.17 -7.18 -4.94
C ILE A 118 1.98 -7.07 -3.66
N TYR A 119 1.59 -6.17 -2.76
CA TYR A 119 2.31 -5.92 -1.53
C TYR A 119 1.37 -5.56 -0.39
N ALA A 120 1.81 -5.83 0.84
CA ALA A 120 1.12 -5.41 2.04
C ALA A 120 1.66 -4.06 2.51
N PHE A 121 0.75 -3.13 2.77
CA PHE A 121 1.06 -1.83 3.35
C PHE A 121 -0.04 -1.43 4.35
N GLY A 122 0.35 -0.65 5.36
CA GLY A 122 -0.52 -0.23 6.45
C GLY A 122 0.28 -0.08 7.74
N TYR A 123 -0.41 0.08 8.86
CA TYR A 123 0.22 0.18 10.17
C TYR A 123 -0.19 -1.01 11.04
N ALA A 124 0.74 -1.49 11.87
CA ALA A 124 0.41 -2.49 12.88
C ALA A 124 -0.64 -1.91 13.84
N THR A 125 -1.70 -2.67 14.12
CA THR A 125 -2.60 -2.37 15.22
C THR A 125 -1.82 -2.51 16.52
N GLY A 126 -1.67 -1.40 17.25
CA GLY A 126 -1.15 -1.41 18.63
C GLY A 126 -2.14 -2.03 19.60
#